data_AF-A0A9P1T5Z9-F1
#
_entry.id   AF-A0A9P1T5Z9-F1
#
_cell.length_a   1.000
_cell.length_b   1.000
_cell.length_c   1.000
_cell.angle_alpha   90.00
_cell.angle_beta   90.00
_cell.angle_gamma   90.00
#
_symmetry.space_group_name_H-M   'P 1'
#
loop_
_entity.id
_entity.type
_entity.pdbx_description
1 polymer ?
#
loop_
_entity_poly.entity_id
_entity_poly.type
_entity_poly.pdbx_seq_one_letter_code
_entity_poly.pdbx_strand_id
1 'polypeptide(L)' 'MERYMQITNEAAAQMILEGNYNNLWFKNGYDIGKCTDYVIHLKQLRHAKFFVKITTDTEEMSE' A
#
# COMPACT_ATOMS: atom_id res chain seq x y z
N MET A 1 -5.41 -12.12 12.02
CA MET A 1 -6.16 -11.48 10.92
C MET A 1 -5.35 -10.29 10.45
N GLU A 2 -4.98 -10.22 9.18
CA GLU A 2 -4.26 -9.06 8.64
C GLU A 2 -5.21 -7.87 8.51
N ARG A 3 -4.70 -6.66 8.79
CA ARG A 3 -5.46 -5.41 8.69
C ARG A 3 -4.79 -4.50 7.68
N TYR A 4 -5.59 -3.88 6.83
CA TYR A 4 -5.13 -2.99 5.78
C TYR A 4 -5.88 -1.66 5.85
N MET A 5 -5.15 -0.56 5.72
CA MET A 5 -5.71 0.78 5.58
C MET A 5 -5.61 1.19 4.12
N GLN A 6 -6.72 1.58 3.50
CA GLN A 6 -6.69 2.14 2.15
C GLN A 6 -6.05 3.54 2.18
N ILE A 7 -5.14 3.81 1.25
CA ILE A 7 -4.49 5.12 1.09
C ILE A 7 -4.94 5.79 -0.22
N THR A 8 -4.66 7.09 -0.35
CA THR A 8 -4.92 7.81 -1.60
C THR A 8 -3.93 7.37 -2.68
N ASN A 9 -4.31 7.54 -3.95
CA ASN A 9 -3.42 7.25 -5.07
C ASN A 9 -2.22 8.21 -5.09
N GLU A 10 -2.37 9.42 -4.56
CA GLU A 10 -1.27 10.38 -4.36
C GLU A 10 -0.26 9.87 -3.33
N ALA A 11 -0.72 9.39 -2.17
CA ALA A 11 0.17 8.79 -1.17
C ALA A 11 0.87 7.53 -1.71
N ALA A 12 0.16 6.71 -2.48
CA ALA A 12 0.75 5.55 -3.14
C ALA A 12 1.82 5.94 -4.17
N ALA A 13 1.57 6.97 -4.98
CA ALA A 13 2.55 7.50 -5.92
C ALA A 13 3.80 8.01 -5.20
N GLN A 14 3.62 8.74 -4.09
CA GLN A 14 4.72 9.22 -3.26
C GLN A 14 5.58 8.06 -2.73
N MET A 15 4.95 7.02 -2.19
CA MET A 15 5.66 5.83 -1.72
C MET A 15 6.45 5.13 -2.85
N ILE A 16 5.91 5.07 -4.07
CA ILE A 16 6.62 4.52 -5.24
C ILE A 16 7.85 5.37 -5.56
N LEU A 17 7.70 6.70 -5.59
CA LEU A 17 8.79 7.62 -5.90
C LEU A 17 9.90 7.58 -4.85
N GLU A 18 9.56 7.35 -3.58
CA GLU A 18 10.50 7.20 -2.47
C GLU A 18 11.15 5.81 -2.40
N GLY A 19 10.76 4.87 -3.27
CA GLY A 19 11.25 3.48 -3.23
C GLY A 19 10.64 2.65 -2.08
N ASN A 20 9.63 3.18 -1.38
CA ASN A 20 8.89 2.53 -0.29
C ASN A 20 7.87 1.48 -0.79
N TYR A 21 8.21 0.80 -1.89
CA TYR A 21 7.33 -0.14 -2.60
C TYR A 21 7.01 -1.41 -1.79
N ASN A 22 7.92 -1.83 -0.90
CA ASN A 22 7.77 -3.01 -0.05
C ASN A 22 6.63 -2.91 0.97
N ASN A 23 6.24 -1.67 1.32
CA ASN A 23 5.18 -1.38 2.28
C ASN A 23 3.84 -1.10 1.59
N LEU A 24 3.83 -1.08 0.25
CA LEU A 24 2.66 -0.79 -0.56
C LEU A 24 1.96 -2.10 -0.95
N TRP A 25 0.65 -2.13 -0.75
CA TRP A 25 -0.22 -3.22 -1.15
C TRP A 25 -1.27 -2.68 -2.12
N PHE A 26 -1.82 -3.54 -2.98
CA PHE A 26 -2.90 -3.13 -3.87
C PHE A 26 -3.97 -4.23 -3.98
N LYS A 27 -5.18 -3.80 -4.33
CA LYS A 27 -6.29 -4.74 -4.57
C LYS A 27 -6.19 -5.33 -5.97
N ASN A 28 -6.06 -6.65 -6.03
CA ASN A 28 -6.11 -7.44 -7.26
C ASN A 28 -7.32 -8.38 -7.20
N GLY A 29 -8.42 -8.01 -7.89
CA GLY A 29 -9.66 -8.76 -7.81
C GLY A 29 -10.24 -8.79 -6.39
N TYR A 30 -10.29 -9.98 -5.79
CA TYR A 30 -10.79 -10.19 -4.43
C TYR A 30 -9.70 -10.13 -3.36
N ASP A 31 -8.42 -10.16 -3.76
CA ASP A 31 -7.29 -10.24 -2.85
C ASP A 31 -6.54 -8.91 -2.72
N ILE A 32 -5.81 -8.77 -1.62
CA ILE A 32 -4.86 -7.67 -1.38
C ILE A 32 -3.46 -8.27 -1.40
N GLY A 33 -2.64 -7.85 -2.36
CA GLY A 33 -1.28 -8.36 -2.57
C GLY A 33 -0.22 -7.27 -2.40
N LYS A 34 1.01 -7.65 -2.03
CA LYS A 34 2.13 -6.71 -2.00
C LYS A 34 2.43 -6.26 -3.41
N CYS A 35 2.75 -4.97 -3.58
CA CYS A 35 3.10 -4.46 -4.90
C CYS A 35 4.38 -5.10 -5.44
N THR A 36 5.32 -5.54 -4.58
CA THR A 36 6.54 -6.26 -4.96
C THR A 36 6.30 -7.57 -5.71
N ASP A 37 5.13 -8.19 -5.49
CA ASP A 37 4.82 -9.51 -6.02
C ASP A 37 4.13 -9.42 -7.39
N TYR A 38 3.81 -8.20 -7.86
CA TYR A 38 3.05 -7.95 -9.08
C TYR A 38 3.68 -6.85 -9.92
N VAL A 39 3.61 -7.00 -11.24
CA VAL A 39 3.95 -5.91 -12.16
C VAL A 39 2.77 -4.93 -12.22
N ILE A 40 2.89 -3.79 -11.55
CA ILE A 40 1.90 -2.71 -11.62
C ILE A 40 2.31 -1.71 -12.68
N HIS A 41 1.50 -1.55 -13.73
CA HIS A 41 1.74 -0.49 -14.71
C HIS A 41 1.33 0.86 -14.14
N LEU A 42 2.20 1.87 -14.22
CA LEU A 42 1.91 3.24 -13.72
C LEU A 42 0.61 3.84 -14.27
N LYS A 43 0.20 3.48 -15.49
CA LYS A 43 -1.10 3.89 -16.07
C LYS A 43 -2.31 3.46 -15.24
N GLN A 44 -2.20 2.39 -14.45
CA GLN A 44 -3.26 1.86 -13.61
C GLN A 44 -3.35 2.59 -12.26
N LEU A 45 -2.33 3.37 -11.89
CA LEU A 45 -2.23 4.01 -10.58
C LEU A 45 -3.42 4.93 -10.27
N ARG A 46 -4.00 5.57 -11.31
CA ARG A 46 -5.19 6.42 -11.17
C ARG A 46 -6.45 5.66 -10.76
N HIS A 47 -6.56 4.38 -11.09
CA HIS A 47 -7.78 3.57 -10.92
C HIS A 47 -7.61 2.42 -9.93
N ALA A 48 -6.36 2.08 -9.58
CA ALA A 48 -6.04 1.09 -8.58
C ALA A 48 -6.45 1.57 -7.18
N LYS A 49 -6.61 0.61 -6.28
CA LYS A 49 -6.78 0.86 -4.84
C LYS A 49 -5.55 0.35 -4.13
N PHE A 50 -4.88 1.25 -3.41
CA PHE A 50 -3.66 0.96 -2.67
C PHE A 50 -3.92 0.94 -1.18
N PHE A 51 -3.10 0.17 -0.47
CA PHE A 51 -3.22 -0.08 0.94
C PHE A 51 -1.85 -0.13 1.61
N VAL A 52 -1.84 0.15 2.90
CA VAL A 52 -0.73 -0.17 3.80
C VAL A 52 -1.20 -1.22 4.80
N LYS A 53 -0.31 -2.14 5.18
CA LYS A 53 -0.60 -3.12 6.22
C LYS A 53 -0.48 -2.44 7.58
N ILE A 54 -1.53 -2.54 8.40
CA ILE A 54 -1.49 -2.10 9.79
C ILE A 54 -0.80 -3.20 10.57
N THR A 55 0.49 -3.03 10.86
CA THR A 55 1.16 -3.79 11.91
C THR A 55 0.70 -3.18 13.23
N THR A 56 0.07 -3.99 14.08
CA THR A 56 -0.12 -3.63 15.49
C THR A 56 1.23 -3.68 16.20
N ASP A 57 2.11 -2.76 15.82
CA ASP A 57 3.17 -2.22 16.65
C ASP A 57 2.86 -0.74 16.72
N THR A 58 1.73 -0.42 17.35
CA THR A 58 1.58 0.88 17.99
C THR A 58 2.53 0.82 19.18
N GLU A 59 3.84 0.97 18.94
CA GLU A 59 4.71 1.50 19.97
C GLU A 59 4.14 2.88 20.30
N GLU A 60 3.67 2.96 21.54
CA GLU A 60 3.37 4.18 22.26
C GLU A 60 4.52 5.17 22.08
N MET A 61 4.35 6.14 21.18
CA MET A 61 5.10 7.39 21.17
C MET A 61 4.09 8.45 20.74
N SER A 62 3.62 9.37 21.59
CA SER A 62 4.36 10.08 22.62
C SER A 62 3.45 10.55 23.76
N GLU A 63 4.09 10.74 24.92
CA GLU A 63 3.65 11.47 26.13
C GLU A 63 3.02 12.85 25.84
#